data_AF-A0A2N6NT57-F1
#
_entry.id   AF-A0A2N6NT57-F1
#
_cell.length_a   1.000
_cell.length_b   1.000
_cell.length_c   1.000
_cell.angle_alpha   90.00
_cell.angle_beta   90.00
_cell.angle_gamma   90.00
#
_symmetry.space_group_name_H-M   'P 1'
#
loop_
_entity.id
_entity.type
_entity.pdbx_description
1 polymer ?
#
loop_
_entity_poly.entity_id
_entity_poly.type
_entity_poly.pdbx_seq_one_letter_code
_entity_poly.pdbx_strand_id
1 'polypeptide(L)'
;MSRIEKLSISGVRSFSPACREAIQFNTPLTLIVGYNGSGKTTIIECLKYATTGELPPNSKGGAFIHDPKVRIMIPESRQLLNIA
;
A
#
# COMPACT_ATOMS: atom_id res chain seq x y z
N MET A 1 8.06 -19.55 19.21
CA MET A 1 6.98 -19.17 18.27
C MET A 1 7.52 -18.11 17.33
N SER A 2 7.35 -18.29 16.03
CA SER A 2 7.66 -17.26 15.04
C SER A 2 6.67 -16.11 15.17
N ARG A 3 7.12 -14.87 14.98
CA ARG A 3 6.31 -13.65 15.05
C ARG A 3 6.78 -12.64 14.01
N ILE A 4 5.87 -11.76 13.59
CA ILE A 4 6.21 -10.59 12.79
C ILE A 4 6.64 -9.49 13.76
N GLU A 5 7.84 -8.93 13.58
CA GLU A 5 8.35 -7.87 14.47
C GLU A 5 8.09 -6.48 13.88
N LYS A 6 8.45 -6.27 12.62
CA LYS A 6 8.39 -4.97 11.98
C LYS A 6 8.03 -5.07 10.51
N LEU A 7 7.25 -4.11 10.02
CA LEU A 7 7.00 -3.87 8.60
C LEU A 7 7.46 -2.47 8.23
N SER A 8 8.17 -2.33 7.11
CA SER A 8 8.48 -1.02 6.52
C SER A 8 7.79 -0.89 5.18
N ILE A 9 7.11 0.25 4.97
CA ILE A 9 6.33 0.54 3.77
C ILE A 9 6.85 1.84 3.16
N SER A 10 7.05 1.85 1.84
CA SER A 10 7.36 3.04 1.07
C SER A 10 6.97 2.84 -0.38
N GLY A 11 6.44 3.88 -1.01
CA GLY A 11 6.05 3.83 -2.42
C GLY A 11 4.87 2.89 -2.69
N VAL A 12 3.95 2.71 -1.74
CA VAL A 12 2.78 1.83 -1.88
C VAL A 12 1.50 2.61 -1.57
N ARG A 13 0.57 2.70 -2.52
CA ARG A 13 -0.70 3.47 -2.42
C ARG A 13 -0.50 4.88 -1.82
N SER A 14 -1.01 5.13 -0.62
CA SER A 14 -0.91 6.43 0.07
C SER A 14 0.45 6.66 0.74
N PHE A 15 1.31 5.64 0.83
CA PHE A 15 2.65 5.77 1.39
C PHE A 15 3.61 6.35 0.37
N SER A 16 4.20 7.50 0.71
CA SER A 16 5.16 8.20 -0.13
C SER A 16 6.37 7.33 -0.48
N PRO A 17 6.92 7.42 -1.69
CA PRO A 17 8.21 6.80 -2.01
C PRO A 17 9.40 7.55 -1.38
N ALA A 18 9.21 8.81 -0.95
CA ALA A 18 10.28 9.62 -0.36
C ALA A 18 10.47 9.39 1.14
N CYS A 19 9.43 8.87 1.82
CA CYS A 19 9.46 8.56 3.25
C CYS A 19 9.19 7.07 3.46
N ARG A 20 9.97 6.43 4.34
CA ARG A 20 9.70 5.06 4.79
C ARG A 20 8.94 5.11 6.10
N GLU A 21 7.73 4.58 6.10
CA GLU A 21 6.96 4.39 7.32
C GLU A 21 7.27 3.01 7.91
N ALA A 22 7.39 2.94 9.23
CA ALA A 22 7.76 1.73 9.94
C ALA A 22 6.72 1.41 11.01
N ILE A 23 6.23 0.17 11.01
CA ILE A 23 5.22 -0.32 11.94
C ILE A 23 5.83 -1.45 12.75
N GLN A 24 5.87 -1.28 14.06
CA GLN A 24 6.28 -2.32 15.00
C GLN A 24 5.03 -3.08 15.46
N PHE A 25 5.07 -4.42 15.37
CA PHE A 25 3.98 -5.27 15.84
C PHE A 25 4.22 -5.69 17.28
N ASN A 26 3.22 -5.44 18.12
CA ASN A 26 3.16 -5.82 19.51
C ASN A 26 2.49 -7.19 19.66
N THR A 27 2.89 -7.91 20.71
CA THR A 27 2.28 -9.18 21.13
C THR A 27 1.60 -8.97 22.50
N PRO A 28 0.38 -9.46 22.74
CA PRO A 28 -0.41 -10.34 21.87
C PRO A 28 -1.25 -9.60 20.83
N LEU A 29 -1.36 -8.27 20.91
CA LEU A 29 -2.27 -7.49 20.08
C LEU A 29 -1.60 -6.20 19.57
N THR A 30 -1.76 -5.92 18.28
CA THR A 30 -1.46 -4.63 17.66
C THR A 30 -2.75 -4.02 17.15
N LEU A 31 -3.08 -2.81 17.59
CA LEU A 31 -4.27 -2.10 17.16
C LEU A 31 -3.91 -1.01 16.14
N ILE A 32 -4.50 -1.07 14.95
CA ILE A 32 -4.29 -0.10 13.88
C ILE A 32 -5.56 0.76 13.74
N VAL A 33 -5.46 2.04 14.13
CA VAL A 33 -6.56 3.01 14.07
C VAL A 33 -6.25 4.17 13.14
N GLY A 34 -7.28 4.90 12.71
CA GLY A 34 -7.15 6.07 11.85
C GLY A 34 -8.40 6.34 11.02
N TYR A 35 -8.47 7.51 10.41
CA TYR A 35 -9.60 7.93 9.57
C TYR A 35 -9.73 7.09 8.29
N ASN A 36 -10.87 7.23 7.60
CA ASN A 36 -11.05 6.60 6.29
C ASN A 36 -10.01 7.14 5.30
N GLY A 37 -9.43 6.24 4.49
CA GLY A 37 -8.33 6.59 3.58
C GLY A 37 -6.94 6.70 4.20
N SER A 38 -6.78 6.51 5.52
CA SER A 38 -5.46 6.64 6.20
C SER A 38 -4.45 5.51 5.91
N GLY A 39 -4.77 4.55 5.03
CA GLY A 39 -3.85 3.46 4.67
C GLY A 39 -3.89 2.21 5.56
N LYS A 40 -4.87 2.06 6.47
CA LYS A 40 -5.01 0.87 7.34
C LYS A 40 -5.04 -0.44 6.54
N THR A 41 -5.89 -0.51 5.51
CA THR A 41 -5.99 -1.69 4.63
C THR A 41 -4.69 -1.93 3.86
N THR A 42 -4.02 -0.86 3.42
CA THR A 42 -2.72 -0.93 2.74
C THR A 42 -1.66 -1.62 3.60
N ILE A 43 -1.66 -1.42 4.91
CA ILE A 43 -0.73 -2.10 5.83
C ILE A 43 -0.93 -3.62 5.78
N ILE A 44 -2.19 -4.07 5.83
CA ILE A 44 -2.54 -5.50 5.76
C ILE A 44 -2.20 -6.09 4.39
N GLU A 45 -2.45 -5.34 3.32
CA GLU A 45 -2.05 -5.72 1.96
C GLU A 45 -0.52 -5.85 1.81
N CYS A 46 0.25 -4.95 2.41
CA CYS A 46 1.71 -5.03 2.42
C CYS A 46 2.21 -6.25 3.20
N LEU A 47 1.58 -6.60 4.32
CA LEU A 47 1.88 -7.84 5.05
C LEU A 47 1.63 -9.08 4.19
N LYS A 48 0.47 -9.13 3.52
CA LYS A 48 0.14 -10.22 2.59
C LYS A 48 1.20 -10.30 1.49
N TYR A 49 1.48 -9.20 0.80
CA TYR A 49 2.47 -9.15 -0.26
C TYR A 49 3.86 -9.59 0.21
N ALA A 50 4.32 -9.13 1.37
CA ALA A 50 5.64 -9.48 1.92
C ALA A 50 5.77 -10.97 2.25
N THR A 51 4.65 -11.64 2.57
CA THR A 51 4.65 -13.05 3.00
C THR A 51 4.30 -14.03 1.88
N THR A 52 3.56 -13.59 0.86
CA THR A 52 3.09 -14.48 -0.22
C THR A 52 3.52 -14.04 -1.63
N GLY A 53 3.97 -12.80 -1.80
CA GLY A 53 4.24 -12.20 -3.11
C GLY A 53 2.99 -11.83 -3.92
N GLU A 54 1.78 -12.04 -3.38
CA GLU A 54 0.54 -11.73 -4.09
C GLU A 54 0.17 -10.25 -4.00
N LEU A 55 -0.16 -9.64 -5.14
CA LEU A 55 -0.70 -8.29 -5.18
C LEU A 55 -2.17 -8.26 -4.72
N PRO A 56 -2.67 -7.13 -4.19
CA PRO A 56 -4.08 -6.99 -3.87
C PRO A 56 -4.97 -7.13 -5.11
N PRO A 57 -6.24 -7.57 -4.95
CA PRO A 57 -7.18 -7.62 -6.05
C PRO A 57 -7.32 -6.23 -6.70
N ASN A 58 -7.57 -6.20 -8.01
CA ASN A 58 -7.67 -4.97 -8.82
C ASN A 58 -6.41 -4.10 -8.87
N SER A 59 -5.23 -4.64 -8.51
CA SER A 59 -3.94 -3.95 -8.70
C SER A 59 -3.34 -4.09 -10.11
N LYS A 60 -4.07 -4.74 -11.04
CA LYS A 60 -3.67 -4.89 -12.45
C LYS A 60 -3.52 -3.51 -13.08
N GLY A 61 -2.31 -3.14 -13.51
CA GLY A 61 -2.01 -1.82 -14.09
C GLY A 61 -1.21 -0.87 -13.19
N GLY A 62 -0.60 -1.35 -12.10
CA GLY A 62 0.36 -0.57 -11.31
C GLY A 62 -0.26 0.35 -10.26
N ALA A 63 -1.53 0.13 -9.89
CA ALA A 63 -2.22 0.94 -8.87
C ALA A 63 -1.74 0.70 -7.42
N PHE A 64 -0.90 -0.32 -7.20
CA PHE A 64 -0.40 -0.68 -5.86
C PHE A 64 0.94 -0.03 -5.52
N ILE A 65 1.86 0.05 -6.49
CA ILE A 65 3.23 0.54 -6.32
C ILE A 65 3.39 1.85 -7.09
N HIS A 66 4.00 2.85 -6.45
CA HIS A 66 4.47 4.06 -7.12
C HIS A 66 5.64 3.72 -8.04
N ASP A 67 5.35 3.36 -9.28
CA ASP A 67 6.36 3.16 -10.32
C ASP A 67 6.41 4.40 -11.24
N PRO A 68 7.52 5.17 -11.26
CA PRO A 68 7.71 6.28 -12.18
C PRO A 68 7.49 5.91 -13.65
N LYS A 69 7.75 4.65 -14.04
CA LYS A 69 7.57 4.15 -15.41
C LYS A 69 6.10 3.91 -15.75
N VAL A 70 5.29 3.49 -14.78
CA VAL A 70 3.84 3.27 -14.99
C VAL A 70 3.12 4.61 -15.24
N ARG A 71 3.56 5.70 -14.63
CA ARG A 71 3.00 7.05 -14.86
C ARG A 71 3.08 7.49 -16.33
N ILE A 72 4.07 7.02 -17.08
CA ILE A 72 4.25 7.35 -18.50
C ILE A 72 3.29 6.55 -19.40
N MET A 73 2.73 5.45 -18.91
CA MET A 73 1.90 4.52 -19.70
C MET A 73 0.39 4.73 -19.54
N ILE A 74 -0.06 5.68 -18.71
CA ILE A 74 -1.48 6.02 -18.58
C ILE A 74 -1.71 7.32 -19.38
N PRO A 75 -2.45 7.28 -20.50
CA PRO A 75 -2.82 8.51 -21.21
C PRO A 75 -3.60 9.43 -20.27
N GLU A 76 -3.27 10.72 -20.25
CA GLU A 76 -3.92 11.76 -19.43
C GLU A 76 -5.45 11.83 -19.61
N SER A 77 -5.98 11.22 -20.68
CA SER A 77 -7.39 11.21 -21.03
C SER A 77 -8.33 10.48 -20.07
N ARG A 78 -7.83 9.73 -19.07
CA ARG A 78 -8.68 9.05 -18.08
C ARG A 78 -8.95 9.81 -16.78
N GLN A 79 -8.37 11.00 -16.60
CA GLN A 79 -8.61 11.81 -15.39
C GLN A 79 -9.90 12.67 -15.47
N LEU A 80 -10.54 12.78 -16.65
CA LEU A 80 -11.72 13.62 -16.86
C LEU A 80 -13.08 12.91 -16.69
N LEU A 81 -13.12 11.63 -16.32
CA LEU A 81 -14.35 10.83 -16.38
C LEU A 81 -15.08 10.59 -15.05
N ASN A 82 -14.86 11.42 -14.02
CA ASN A 82 -15.62 11.36 -12.76
C ASN A 82 -16.00 12.75 -12.21
N ILE A 83 -16.50 13.63 -13.07
CA ILE A 83 -17.36 14.75 -12.65
C ILE A 83 -18.52 14.86 -13.66
N ALA A 84 -19.51 13.99 -13.49
CA ALA A 84 -20.87 14.16 -13.99
C ALA A 84 -21.80 13.45 -13.01
#